data_AF-A0A9D6VSC4-F1
#
_entry.id   AF-A0A9D6VSC4-F1
#
_cell.length_a   1.000
_cell.length_b   1.000
_cell.length_c   1.000
_cell.angle_alpha   90.00
_cell.angle_beta   90.00
_cell.angle_gamma   90.00
#
_symmetry.space_group_name_H-M   'P 1'
#
loop_
_entity.id
_entity.type
_entity.pdbx_description
1 polymer ?
#
loop_
_entity_poly.entity_id
_entity_poly.type
_entity_poly.pdbx_seq_one_letter_code
_entity_poly.pdbx_strand_id
1 'polypeptide(L)'
;STISRVTTQKYMHTPRGIYEFKYFFSSHVGTADGGECSATAIRAMIKKLVSEEPPNKPLSDSKIADLLEKEGINVARRTIAKYREALAIPPSSERKRLV
;
A
#
# COMPACT_ATOMS: atom_id res chain seq x y z
N SER A 1 8.30 -14.45 -19.68
CA SER A 1 8.14 -13.78 -20.99
C SER A 1 6.78 -13.96 -21.65
N THR A 2 6.13 -15.13 -21.60
CA THR A 2 4.87 -15.36 -22.33
C THR A 2 3.65 -14.73 -21.66
N ILE A 3 3.48 -14.92 -20.35
CA ILE A 3 2.34 -14.38 -19.59
C ILE A 3 2.37 -12.84 -19.56
N SER A 4 3.55 -12.26 -19.32
CA SER A 4 3.73 -10.80 -19.30
C SER A 4 3.34 -10.13 -20.64
N ARG A 5 3.59 -10.80 -21.78
CA ARG A 5 3.17 -10.30 -23.09
C ARG A 5 1.65 -10.39 -23.28
N VAL A 6 1.02 -11.48 -22.83
CA VAL A 6 -0.44 -11.69 -22.95
C VAL A 6 -1.23 -10.74 -22.06
N THR A 7 -0.69 -10.38 -20.89
CA THR A 7 -1.37 -9.48 -19.93
C THR A 7 -1.18 -8.00 -20.25
N THR A 8 -0.25 -7.65 -21.13
CA THR A 8 -0.01 -6.28 -21.58
C THR A 8 -1.02 -5.91 -22.67
N GLN A 9 -1.58 -4.69 -22.63
CA GLN A 9 -2.63 -4.19 -23.56
C GLN A 9 -3.96 -4.96 -23.55
N LYS A 10 -4.15 -5.89 -22.62
CA LYS A 10 -5.46 -6.49 -22.35
C LYS A 10 -6.09 -5.81 -21.14
N TYR A 11 -7.39 -5.55 -21.22
CA TYR A 11 -8.15 -4.88 -20.18
C TYR A 11 -9.27 -5.80 -19.71
N MET A 12 -9.45 -5.90 -18.40
CA MET A 12 -10.48 -6.68 -17.76
C MET A 12 -11.57 -5.74 -17.25
N HIS A 13 -12.81 -5.96 -17.68
CA HIS A 13 -13.96 -5.25 -17.13
C HIS A 13 -14.36 -5.90 -15.79
N THR A 14 -14.33 -5.11 -14.73
CA THR A 14 -14.76 -5.54 -13.39
C THR A 14 -15.94 -4.67 -12.93
N PRO A 15 -16.76 -5.13 -11.97
CA PRO A 15 -17.83 -4.31 -11.41
C PRO A 15 -17.38 -2.98 -10.80
N ARG A 16 -16.08 -2.82 -10.50
CA ARG A 16 -15.48 -1.60 -9.95
C ARG A 16 -14.74 -0.76 -11.00
N GLY A 17 -14.79 -1.14 -12.27
CA GLY A 17 -14.15 -0.43 -13.38
C GLY A 17 -13.31 -1.34 -14.29
N ILE A 18 -12.66 -0.71 -15.28
CA ILE A 18 -11.81 -1.40 -16.25
C ILE A 18 -10.35 -1.26 -15.80
N TYR A 19 -9.66 -2.40 -15.67
CA TYR A 19 -8.26 -2.44 -15.26
C TYR A 19 -7.41 -3.14 -16.32
N GLU A 20 -6.17 -2.69 -16.50
CA GLU A 20 -5.20 -3.41 -17.33
C GLU A 20 -4.88 -4.76 -16.68
N PHE A 21 -4.87 -5.84 -17.45
CA PHE A 21 -4.79 -7.18 -16.90
C PHE A 21 -3.48 -7.44 -16.14
N LYS A 22 -2.38 -6.81 -16.56
CA LYS A 22 -1.09 -6.84 -15.85
C LYS A 22 -1.15 -6.30 -14.41
N TYR A 23 -2.14 -5.48 -14.08
CA TYR A 23 -2.34 -4.93 -12.73
C TYR A 23 -2.46 -6.03 -11.67
N PHE A 24 -3.03 -7.17 -12.03
CA PHE A 24 -3.21 -8.31 -11.12
C PHE A 24 -1.97 -9.21 -10.99
N PHE A 25 -0.91 -8.96 -11.76
CA PHE A 25 0.30 -9.78 -11.80
C PHE A 25 1.56 -8.97 -11.37
N SER A 26 1.38 -7.96 -10.52
CA SER A 26 2.50 -7.10 -10.08
C SER A 26 3.51 -7.89 -9.24
N SER A 27 4.80 -7.69 -9.51
CA SER A 27 5.93 -8.23 -8.74
C SER A 27 5.75 -8.01 -7.24
N HIS A 28 5.59 -9.11 -6.50
CA HIS A 28 5.25 -9.17 -5.08
C HIS A 28 6.34 -8.56 -4.18
N VAL A 29 5.92 -7.98 -3.05
CA VAL A 29 6.80 -7.72 -1.90
C VAL A 29 6.63 -8.93 -0.97
N GLY A 30 7.66 -9.76 -0.84
CA GLY A 30 7.59 -10.98 -0.06
C GLY A 30 7.34 -10.70 1.42
N THR A 31 6.33 -11.33 2.02
CA THR A 31 6.13 -11.39 3.47
C THR A 31 6.74 -12.68 4.03
N ALA A 32 7.09 -12.67 5.33
CA ALA A 32 7.79 -13.79 5.97
C ALA A 32 6.91 -15.06 6.13
N ASP A 33 5.58 -14.93 6.09
CA ASP A 33 4.63 -16.06 6.24
C ASP A 33 4.14 -16.65 4.90
N GLY A 34 4.79 -16.32 3.78
CA GLY A 34 4.40 -16.85 2.47
C GLY A 34 3.11 -16.24 1.90
N GLY A 35 2.60 -15.16 2.50
CA GLY A 35 1.47 -14.38 1.99
C GLY A 35 1.90 -13.34 0.96
N GLU A 36 1.50 -13.48 -0.31
CA GLU A 36 1.81 -12.50 -1.35
C GLU A 36 0.99 -11.21 -1.18
N CYS A 37 1.51 -10.24 -0.42
CA CYS A 37 0.88 -8.92 -0.33
C CYS A 37 1.25 -8.05 -1.52
N SER A 38 0.27 -7.76 -2.37
CA SER A 38 0.42 -6.86 -3.52
C SER A 38 0.72 -5.43 -3.06
N ALA A 39 1.57 -4.71 -3.81
CA ALA A 39 1.89 -3.30 -3.53
C ALA A 39 0.63 -2.40 -3.47
N THR A 40 -0.39 -2.73 -4.26
CA THR A 40 -1.71 -2.09 -4.22
C THR A 40 -2.42 -2.30 -2.88
N ALA A 41 -2.38 -3.52 -2.34
CA ALA A 41 -2.98 -3.84 -1.06
C ALA A 41 -2.30 -3.07 0.08
N ILE A 42 -0.96 -2.99 0.07
CA ILE A 42 -0.19 -2.21 1.05
C ILE A 42 -0.59 -0.73 0.98
N ARG A 43 -0.71 -0.14 -0.22
CA ARG A 43 -1.17 1.25 -0.38
C ARG A 43 -2.58 1.47 0.16
N ALA A 44 -3.49 0.53 -0.10
CA ALA A 44 -4.87 0.60 0.40
C ALA A 44 -4.92 0.50 1.93
N MET A 45 -4.13 -0.41 2.53
CA MET A 45 -3.99 -0.56 3.98
C MET A 45 -3.41 0.69 4.63
N ILE A 46 -2.34 1.26 4.07
CA ILE A 46 -1.77 2.54 4.54
C ILE A 46 -2.83 3.63 4.50
N LYS A 47 -3.58 3.76 3.38
CA LYS A 47 -4.64 4.76 3.26
C LYS A 47 -5.73 4.58 4.32
N LYS A 48 -6.13 3.34 4.60
CA LYS A 48 -7.13 3.00 5.62
C LYS A 48 -6.64 3.38 7.03
N LEU A 49 -5.41 2.96 7.37
CA LEU A 49 -4.79 3.29 8.67
C LEU A 49 -4.64 4.79 8.89
N VAL A 50 -4.28 5.53 7.83
CA VAL A 50 -4.22 7.00 7.87
C VAL A 50 -5.60 7.62 8.02
N SER A 51 -6.64 7.08 7.36
CA SER A 51 -8.00 7.61 7.51
C SER A 51 -8.64 7.36 8.88
N GLU A 52 -8.22 6.31 9.57
CA GLU A 52 -8.71 5.93 10.91
C GLU A 52 -7.87 6.57 12.04
N GLU A 53 -6.84 7.35 11.72
CA GLU A 53 -5.94 7.90 12.74
C GLU A 53 -6.57 9.07 13.52
N PRO A 54 -6.28 9.20 14.84
CA PRO A 54 -6.74 10.34 15.62
C PRO A 54 -5.97 11.61 15.22
N PRO A 55 -6.65 12.75 14.95
CA PRO A 55 -6.01 13.98 14.49
C PRO A 55 -5.03 14.59 15.51
N ASN A 56 -5.19 14.26 16.80
CA ASN A 56 -4.29 14.70 17.87
C ASN A 56 -2.96 13.93 17.92
N LYS A 57 -2.90 12.74 17.33
CA LYS A 57 -1.71 11.89 17.38
C LYS A 57 -1.57 11.10 16.07
N PRO A 58 -1.14 11.76 14.98
CA PRO A 58 -0.94 11.09 13.71
C PRO A 58 0.05 9.94 13.86
N LEU A 59 -0.22 8.84 13.15
CA LEU A 59 0.62 7.67 13.15
C LEU A 59 1.91 7.97 12.37
N SER A 60 3.05 7.66 12.99
CA SER A 60 4.36 7.73 12.32
C SER A 60 4.53 6.57 11.34
N ASP A 61 5.37 6.75 10.32
CA ASP A 61 5.66 5.68 9.35
C ASP A 61 6.20 4.42 10.04
N SER A 62 6.95 4.57 11.15
CA SER A 62 7.40 3.43 11.97
C SER A 62 6.24 2.71 12.64
N LYS A 63 5.27 3.43 13.20
CA LYS A 63 4.12 2.82 13.85
C LYS A 63 3.18 2.11 12.87
N ILE A 64 3.10 2.61 11.63
CA ILE A 64 2.41 1.94 10.53
C ILE A 64 3.16 0.64 10.15
N ALA A 65 4.50 0.65 10.15
CA ALA A 65 5.30 -0.55 9.93
C ALA A 65 5.02 -1.61 11.01
N ASP A 66 5.05 -1.22 12.29
CA ASP A 66 4.79 -2.13 13.41
C ASP A 66 3.38 -2.74 13.36
N LEU A 67 2.38 -1.95 12.92
CA LEU A 67 1.00 -2.44 12.74
C LEU A 67 0.90 -3.43 11.58
N LEU A 68 1.58 -3.16 10.47
CA LEU A 68 1.63 -4.07 9.33
C LEU A 68 2.40 -5.35 9.66
N GLU A 69 3.46 -5.27 10.46
CA GLU A 69 4.23 -6.42 10.92
C GLU A 69 3.38 -7.35 11.80
N LYS A 70 2.51 -6.80 12.65
CA LYS A 70 1.52 -7.58 13.43
C LYS A 70 0.52 -8.34 12.56
N GLU A 71 0.20 -7.81 11.38
CA GLU A 71 -0.66 -8.46 10.38
C GLU A 71 0.13 -9.46 9.49
N GLY A 72 1.41 -9.72 9.81
CA GLY A 72 2.29 -10.63 9.05
C GLY A 72 2.94 -9.97 7.82
N ILE A 73 2.79 -8.66 7.63
CA ILE A 73 3.32 -7.94 6.48
C ILE A 73 4.60 -7.20 6.87
N ASN A 74 5.75 -7.81 6.59
CA ASN A 74 7.04 -7.16 6.82
C ASN A 74 7.31 -6.08 5.75
N VAL A 75 7.18 -4.80 6.12
CA VAL A 75 7.43 -3.67 5.22
C VAL A 75 8.37 -2.68 5.89
N ALA A 76 9.50 -2.39 5.22
CA ALA A 76 10.43 -1.38 5.69
C ALA A 76 9.80 0.03 5.71
N ARG A 77 10.16 0.83 6.72
CA ARG A 77 9.75 2.24 6.85
C ARG A 77 9.94 3.07 5.56
N ARG A 78 11.05 2.87 4.84
CA ARG A 78 11.34 3.57 3.57
C ARG A 78 10.32 3.26 2.48
N THR A 79 9.83 2.02 2.44
CA THR A 79 8.81 1.57 1.47
C THR A 79 7.46 2.21 1.79
N ILE A 80 7.12 2.34 3.08
CA ILE A 80 5.91 3.04 3.53
C ILE A 80 5.98 4.52 3.16
N ALA A 81 7.12 5.19 3.41
CA ALA A 81 7.30 6.59 3.02
C ALA A 81 7.11 6.80 1.51
N LYS A 82 7.72 5.94 0.68
CA LYS A 82 7.55 5.97 -0.78
C LYS A 82 6.08 5.79 -1.21
N TYR A 83 5.35 4.88 -0.58
CA TYR A 83 3.93 4.67 -0.88
C TYR A 83 3.04 5.80 -0.35
N ARG A 84 3.38 6.42 0.78
CA ARG A 84 2.70 7.60 1.32
C ARG A 84 2.83 8.80 0.37
N GLU A 85 4.04 9.05 -0.14
CA GLU A 85 4.30 10.09 -1.13
C GLU A 85 3.52 9.85 -2.43
N ALA A 86 3.48 8.61 -2.91
CA ALA A 86 2.69 8.24 -4.09
C ALA A 86 1.16 8.43 -3.89
N LEU A 87 0.68 8.47 -2.64
CA LEU A 87 -0.71 8.74 -2.28
C LEU A 87 -0.98 10.22 -1.96
N ALA A 88 0.02 11.10 -2.12
CA ALA A 88 -0.04 12.52 -1.75
C ALA A 88 -0.45 12.78 -0.29
N ILE A 89 -0.14 11.84 0.62
CA ILE A 89 -0.42 12.00 2.05
C ILE A 89 0.77 12.73 2.70
N PRO A 90 0.56 13.85 3.40
CA PRO A 90 1.64 14.59 4.04
C PRO A 90 2.28 13.81 5.21
N PRO A 91 3.53 14.11 5.58
CA PRO A 91 4.22 13.44 6.68
C PRO A 91 3.50 13.66 8.02
N SER A 92 3.71 12.76 8.98
CA SER A 92 3.03 12.82 10.29
C SER A 92 3.25 14.14 11.04
N SER A 93 4.37 14.83 10.77
CA SER A 93 4.67 16.15 11.33
C SER A 93 3.68 17.23 10.89
N GLU A 94 3.24 17.17 9.64
CA GLU A 94 2.33 18.16 9.03
C GLU A 94 0.85 17.77 9.25
N ARG A 95 0.59 16.48 9.51
CA ARG A 95 -0.74 15.98 9.92
C ARG A 95 -1.08 16.26 11.39
N LYS A 96 -0.10 16.66 12.20
CA LYS A 96 -0.33 16.97 13.62
C LYS A 96 -1.00 18.33 13.73
N ARG A 97 -2.31 18.34 13.97
CA ARG A 97 -3.05 19.57 14.25
C ARG A 97 -2.67 20.02 15.68
N LEU A 98 -1.86 21.05 15.80
CA LEU A 98 -1.66 21.77 17.06
C LEU A 98 -2.99 22.50 17.33
N VAL A 99 -3.79 21.94 18.25
CA VAL A 99 -4.88 22.66 18.91
C VAL A 99 -4.34 23.16 20.23
#